data_AF-A0A7V2VJE6-F1
#
_entry.id   AF-A0A7V2VJE6-F1
#
_cell.length_a   1.000
_cell.length_b   1.000
_cell.length_c   1.000
_cell.angle_alpha   90.00
_cell.angle_beta   90.00
_cell.angle_gamma   90.00
#
_symmetry.space_group_name_H-M   'P 1'
#
loop_
_entity.id
_entity.type
_entity.pdbx_description
1 polymer ?
#
loop_
_entity_poly.entity_id
_entity_poly.type
_entity_poly.pdbx_seq_one_letter_code
_entity_poly.pdbx_strand_id
1 'polypeptide(L)'
;MEHRPRWEGEVLVPAGQAWLIGFGVGLGSLALSIPLAIWQHWPWWVPLAVAVGLACLAFGIAAVLLVLDHRRLLWAWEEAVRFDLDGDGVVGEPESEKALTPEEPRFAYVNDPYRRRRLLAARDFRFFLREAYDGRGTTWRAWDGVVLPSGRRVTRPLWEEYTERLLKAGLAVRDYPTAPLRLVSEYRDALEAFRELL
;
A
#
# COMPACT_ATOMS: atom_id res chain seq x y z
N MET A 1 2.26 12.41 -14.69
CA MET A 1 2.17 13.64 -13.89
C MET A 1 1.55 13.23 -12.56
N GLU A 2 2.33 13.22 -11.48
CA GLU A 2 1.83 12.87 -10.14
C GLU A 2 0.91 13.99 -9.65
N HIS A 3 -0.40 13.75 -9.65
CA HIS A 3 -1.33 14.58 -8.91
C HIS A 3 -1.40 14.07 -7.48
N ARG A 4 -0.89 14.88 -6.55
CA ARG A 4 -1.01 14.61 -5.12
C ARG A 4 -2.49 14.75 -4.73
N PRO A 5 -3.04 13.83 -3.91
CA PRO A 5 -4.38 14.02 -3.35
C PRO A 5 -4.40 15.36 -2.60
N ARG A 6 -5.28 16.29 -3.02
CA ARG A 6 -5.47 17.57 -2.33
C ARG A 6 -6.41 17.30 -1.16
N TRP A 7 -5.84 16.80 -0.06
CA TRP A 7 -6.45 16.69 1.27
C TRP A 7 -7.26 17.93 1.67
N GLU A 8 -6.87 19.09 1.13
CA GLU A 8 -7.53 20.37 1.33
C GLU A 8 -8.99 20.38 0.85
N GLY A 9 -9.34 19.74 -0.28
CA GLY A 9 -10.71 19.79 -0.81
C GLY A 9 -11.66 18.83 -0.09
N GLU A 10 -11.21 17.60 0.10
CA GLU A 10 -12.02 16.49 0.61
C GLU A 10 -12.32 16.59 2.11
N VAL A 11 -11.44 17.25 2.88
CA VAL A 11 -11.57 17.32 4.34
C VAL A 11 -11.96 18.71 4.83
N LEU A 12 -11.40 19.80 4.29
CA LEU A 12 -11.72 21.13 4.81
C LEU A 12 -13.13 21.58 4.45
N VAL A 13 -13.66 21.23 3.28
CA VAL A 13 -15.00 21.68 2.86
C VAL A 13 -16.09 21.03 3.73
N PRO A 14 -16.11 19.69 3.93
CA PRO A 14 -17.07 19.07 4.85
C PRO A 14 -16.85 19.50 6.31
N ALA A 15 -15.60 19.67 6.75
CA ALA A 15 -15.31 20.12 8.11
C ALA A 15 -15.81 21.56 8.36
N GLY A 16 -15.66 22.46 7.39
CA GLY A 16 -16.17 23.83 7.48
C GLY A 16 -17.70 23.88 7.53
N GLN A 17 -18.38 23.07 6.70
CA GLN A 17 -19.84 22.97 6.72
C GLN A 17 -20.36 22.33 8.02
N ALA A 18 -19.71 21.28 8.52
CA ALA A 18 -20.04 20.67 9.80
C ALA A 18 -19.86 21.67 10.96
N TRP A 19 -18.83 22.51 10.90
CA TRP A 19 -18.61 23.57 11.89
C TRP A 19 -19.75 24.59 11.90
N LEU A 20 -20.23 25.03 10.74
CA LEU A 20 -21.38 25.94 10.64
C LEU A 20 -22.66 25.33 11.21
N ILE A 21 -22.92 24.05 10.93
CA ILE A 21 -24.08 23.32 11.46
C ILE A 21 -23.97 23.20 12.99
N GLY A 22 -22.81 22.76 13.50
CA GLY A 22 -22.57 22.64 14.94
C GLY A 22 -22.74 23.96 15.68
N PHE A 23 -22.20 25.05 15.10
CA PHE A 23 -22.33 26.39 15.67
C PHE A 23 -23.78 26.87 15.69
N GLY A 24 -24.54 26.67 14.60
CA GLY A 24 -25.96 27.02 14.53
C GLY A 24 -26.81 26.27 15.56
N VAL A 25 -26.59 24.96 15.72
CA VAL A 25 -27.27 24.15 16.75
C VAL A 25 -26.89 24.59 18.16
N GLY A 26 -25.62 24.92 18.40
CA GLY A 26 -25.14 25.45 19.67
C GLY A 26 -25.85 26.76 20.05
N LEU A 27 -25.95 27.71 19.12
CA LEU A 27 -26.65 28.97 19.36
C LEU A 27 -28.15 28.76 19.58
N GLY A 28 -28.81 27.94 18.76
CA GLY A 28 -30.24 27.65 18.90
C GLY A 28 -30.57 26.98 20.23
N SER A 29 -29.76 26.01 20.65
CA SER A 29 -29.93 25.34 21.94
C SER A 29 -29.64 26.25 23.13
N LEU A 30 -28.67 27.16 23.02
CA LEU A 30 -28.41 28.16 24.05
C LEU A 30 -29.61 29.12 24.22
N ALA A 31 -30.17 29.61 23.10
CA ALA A 31 -31.33 30.49 23.11
C ALA A 31 -32.57 29.86 23.77
N LEU A 32 -32.75 28.54 23.65
CA LEU A 32 -33.84 27.79 24.27
C LEU A 32 -33.55 27.39 25.72
N SER A 33 -32.30 27.04 26.04
CA SER A 33 -31.93 26.55 27.38
C SER A 33 -31.81 27.66 28.42
N ILE A 34 -31.49 28.89 28.03
CA ILE A 34 -31.46 30.06 28.94
C ILE A 34 -32.83 30.32 29.60
N PRO A 35 -33.94 30.53 28.85
CA PRO A 35 -35.25 30.79 29.47
C PRO A 35 -35.73 29.59 30.29
N LEU A 36 -35.43 28.36 29.85
CA LEU A 36 -35.74 27.15 30.60
C LEU A 36 -34.99 27.08 31.93
N ALA A 37 -33.70 27.43 31.94
CA ALA A 37 -32.90 27.45 33.15
C ALA A 37 -33.35 28.54 34.14
N ILE A 38 -33.78 29.70 33.64
CA ILE A 38 -34.38 30.74 34.49
C ILE A 38 -35.68 30.22 35.12
N TRP A 39 -36.54 29.59 34.31
CA TRP A 39 -37.82 29.07 34.78
C TRP A 39 -37.68 27.94 35.81
N GLN A 40 -36.71 27.05 35.60
CA GLN A 40 -36.47 25.89 36.46
C GLN A 40 -35.45 26.17 37.59
N HIS A 41 -34.98 27.41 37.72
CA HIS A 41 -33.93 27.83 38.67
C HIS A 41 -32.66 26.98 38.59
N TRP A 42 -32.26 26.59 37.38
CA TRP A 42 -31.04 25.83 37.16
C TRP A 42 -29.79 26.69 37.35
N PRO A 43 -28.66 26.07 37.72
CA PRO A 43 -27.37 26.75 37.73
C PRO A 43 -27.05 27.37 36.37
N TRP A 44 -26.41 28.54 36.38
CA TRP A 44 -26.05 29.29 35.18
C TRP A 44 -25.16 28.52 34.18
N TRP A 45 -24.45 27.48 34.64
CA TRP A 45 -23.60 26.65 33.80
C TRP A 45 -24.38 25.61 32.99
N VAL A 46 -25.62 25.25 33.38
CA VAL A 46 -26.40 24.19 32.71
C VAL A 46 -26.73 24.55 31.24
N PRO A 47 -27.23 25.75 30.91
CA PRO A 47 -27.42 26.17 29.52
C PRO A 47 -26.16 26.08 28.66
N LEU A 48 -25.01 26.46 29.23
CA LEU A 48 -23.72 26.40 28.53
C LEU A 48 -23.30 24.95 28.27
N ALA A 49 -23.42 24.07 29.26
CA ALA A 49 -23.10 22.65 29.11
C ALA A 49 -23.99 21.98 28.05
N VAL A 50 -25.30 22.29 28.05
CA VAL A 50 -26.24 21.79 27.04
C VAL A 50 -25.89 22.30 25.64
N ALA A 51 -25.61 23.60 25.51
CA ALA A 51 -25.28 24.20 24.22
C ALA A 51 -23.99 23.63 23.62
N VAL A 52 -22.94 23.49 24.43
CA VAL A 52 -21.67 22.88 24.00
C VAL A 52 -21.86 21.41 23.66
N GLY A 53 -22.59 20.64 24.48
CA GLY A 53 -22.84 19.23 24.22
C GLY A 53 -23.57 19.00 22.90
N LEU A 54 -24.64 19.78 22.64
CA LEU A 54 -25.41 19.67 21.40
C LEU A 54 -24.62 20.17 20.19
N ALA A 55 -23.81 21.22 20.32
CA ALA A 55 -22.94 21.69 19.24
C ALA A 55 -21.92 20.62 18.83
N CYS A 56 -21.25 19.98 19.80
CA CYS A 56 -20.28 18.90 19.54
C CYS A 56 -20.94 17.68 18.90
N LEU A 57 -22.12 17.28 19.39
CA LEU A 57 -22.87 16.17 18.82
C LEU A 57 -23.30 16.46 17.38
N ALA A 58 -23.86 17.65 17.12
CA ALA A 58 -24.28 18.07 15.79
C ALA A 58 -23.09 18.18 14.83
N PHE A 59 -21.96 18.70 15.28
CA PHE A 59 -20.72 18.73 14.50
C PHE A 59 -20.28 17.32 14.10
N GLY A 60 -20.21 16.39 15.04
CA GLY A 60 -19.79 15.00 14.76
C GLY A 60 -20.71 14.31 13.77
N ILE A 61 -22.03 14.42 13.96
CA ILE A 61 -23.03 13.84 13.05
C ILE A 61 -22.94 14.49 11.66
N ALA A 62 -22.87 15.81 11.59
CA ALA A 62 -22.80 16.54 10.32
C ALA A 62 -21.52 16.20 9.55
N ALA A 63 -20.37 16.12 10.24
CA ALA A 63 -19.10 15.74 9.62
C ALA A 63 -19.19 14.34 9.00
N VAL A 64 -19.74 13.36 9.71
CA VAL A 64 -19.92 12.00 9.19
C VAL A 64 -20.88 11.99 7.99
N LEU A 65 -22.04 12.63 8.11
CA LEU A 65 -23.04 12.65 7.04
C LEU A 65 -22.53 13.37 5.79
N LEU A 66 -21.86 14.51 5.94
CA LEU A 66 -21.30 15.28 4.83
C LEU A 66 -20.17 14.50 4.14
N VAL A 67 -19.32 13.79 4.89
CA VAL A 67 -18.29 12.93 4.27
C VAL A 67 -18.92 11.78 3.50
N LEU A 68 -19.94 11.13 4.06
CA LEU A 68 -20.65 10.04 3.39
C LEU A 68 -21.40 10.52 2.13
N ASP A 69 -22.05 11.68 2.22
CA ASP A 69 -22.77 12.28 1.09
C ASP A 69 -21.80 12.74 -0.01
N HIS A 70 -20.69 13.37 0.38
CA HIS A 70 -19.65 13.76 -0.56
C HIS A 70 -19.07 12.56 -1.31
N ARG A 71 -18.86 11.42 -0.62
CA ARG A 71 -18.44 10.17 -1.27
C ARG A 71 -19.48 9.62 -2.24
N ARG A 72 -20.76 9.63 -1.87
CA ARG A 72 -21.84 9.19 -2.76
C ARG A 72 -21.96 10.06 -4.01
N LEU A 73 -21.82 11.37 -3.84
CA LEU A 73 -21.83 12.32 -4.96
C LEU A 73 -20.63 12.12 -5.87
N LEU A 74 -19.47 11.84 -5.29
CA LEU A 74 -18.25 11.54 -6.03
C LEU A 74 -18.43 10.27 -6.87
N TRP A 75 -18.89 9.17 -6.26
CA TRP A 75 -19.17 7.92 -6.96
C TRP A 75 -20.23 8.05 -8.06
N ALA A 76 -21.31 8.79 -7.80
CA ALA A 76 -22.35 9.05 -8.81
C ALA A 76 -21.80 9.84 -10.00
N TRP A 77 -20.86 10.76 -9.75
CA TRP A 77 -20.17 11.52 -10.80
C TRP A 77 -19.21 10.65 -11.60
N GLU A 78 -18.44 9.79 -10.93
CA GLU A 78 -17.56 8.84 -11.60
C GLU A 78 -18.34 7.91 -12.53
N GLU A 79 -19.47 7.38 -12.06
CA GLU A 79 -20.35 6.53 -12.87
C GLU A 79 -20.90 7.28 -14.10
N ALA A 80 -21.28 8.55 -13.92
CA ALA A 80 -21.80 9.39 -15.00
C ALA A 80 -20.73 9.73 -16.05
N VAL A 81 -19.49 10.01 -15.64
CA VAL A 81 -18.39 10.42 -16.54
C VAL A 81 -17.58 9.22 -17.05
N ARG A 82 -17.77 8.03 -16.45
CA ARG A 82 -16.95 6.83 -16.66
C ARG A 82 -15.45 7.11 -16.51
N PHE A 83 -15.12 7.97 -15.56
CA PHE A 83 -13.76 8.41 -15.27
C PHE A 83 -13.56 8.36 -13.76
N ASP A 84 -12.50 7.67 -13.37
CA ASP A 84 -12.03 7.55 -11.98
C ASP A 84 -11.50 8.92 -11.52
N LEU A 85 -12.25 9.59 -10.63
CA LEU A 85 -11.99 10.96 -10.19
C LEU A 85 -11.13 10.98 -8.92
N ASP A 86 -11.30 10.01 -8.03
CA ASP A 86 -10.50 9.90 -6.80
C ASP A 86 -9.18 9.11 -6.99
N GLY A 87 -9.02 8.43 -8.12
CA GLY A 87 -7.82 7.71 -8.51
C GLY A 87 -7.65 6.37 -7.79
N ASP A 88 -8.72 5.81 -7.24
CA ASP A 88 -8.71 4.53 -6.53
C ASP A 88 -8.68 3.30 -7.47
N GLY A 89 -8.81 3.52 -8.79
CA GLY A 89 -8.79 2.49 -9.83
C GLY A 89 -10.15 1.86 -10.07
N VAL A 90 -11.22 2.34 -9.41
CA VAL A 90 -12.61 1.93 -9.56
C VAL A 90 -13.42 3.16 -10.03
N VAL A 91 -14.54 2.92 -10.68
CA VAL A 91 -15.46 3.98 -11.10
C VAL A 91 -16.77 3.73 -10.38
N GLY A 92 -17.14 4.62 -9.45
CA GLY A 92 -18.37 4.49 -8.66
C GLY A 92 -18.15 3.81 -7.30
N GLU A 93 -19.26 3.40 -6.65
CA GLU A 93 -19.18 2.84 -5.30
C GLU A 93 -18.36 1.53 -5.32
N PRO A 94 -17.31 1.41 -4.48
CA PRO A 94 -16.53 0.19 -4.43
C PRO A 94 -17.41 -0.95 -3.93
N GLU A 95 -17.48 -2.04 -4.71
CA GLU A 95 -18.20 -3.25 -4.31
C GLU A 95 -17.65 -3.72 -2.95
N SER A 96 -18.45 -3.53 -1.90
CA SER A 96 -18.16 -4.00 -0.55
C SER A 96 -17.69 -5.45 -0.59
N GLU A 97 -16.52 -5.70 -0.01
CA GLU A 97 -15.78 -6.97 0.11
C GLU A 97 -16.59 -8.17 0.68
N LYS A 98 -17.90 -8.01 0.91
CA LYS A 98 -18.80 -9.00 1.51
C LYS A 98 -19.49 -9.95 0.53
N ALA A 99 -19.22 -9.87 -0.77
CA ALA A 99 -19.81 -10.76 -1.77
C ALA A 99 -18.75 -11.59 -2.52
N LEU A 100 -17.78 -12.17 -1.82
CA LEU A 100 -16.92 -13.20 -2.41
C LEU A 100 -17.68 -14.55 -2.37
N THR A 101 -18.48 -14.79 -3.40
CA THR A 101 -18.85 -16.14 -3.83
C THR A 101 -17.57 -16.93 -4.18
N PRO A 102 -17.50 -18.25 -3.93
CA PRO A 102 -16.25 -19.03 -4.01
C PRO A 102 -15.80 -19.39 -5.44
N GLU A 103 -16.36 -18.78 -6.48
CA GLU A 103 -16.10 -19.15 -7.85
C GLU A 103 -15.46 -17.99 -8.59
N GLU A 104 -14.20 -18.20 -8.99
CA GLU A 104 -13.29 -17.33 -9.74
C GLU A 104 -12.33 -16.44 -8.90
N PRO A 105 -11.08 -16.89 -8.70
CA PRO A 105 -10.03 -15.99 -8.22
C PRO A 105 -9.75 -14.94 -9.30
N ARG A 106 -10.42 -13.79 -9.20
CA ARG A 106 -9.99 -12.57 -9.87
C ARG A 106 -8.69 -12.14 -9.24
N PHE A 107 -7.59 -12.28 -9.98
CA PHE A 107 -6.26 -11.84 -9.54
C PHE A 107 -6.28 -10.32 -9.32
N ALA A 108 -6.47 -9.89 -8.09
CA ALA A 108 -6.13 -8.54 -7.68
C ALA A 108 -4.61 -8.39 -7.82
N TYR A 109 -4.16 -7.56 -8.77
CA TYR A 109 -2.76 -7.16 -8.87
C TYR A 109 -2.45 -6.19 -7.72
N VAL A 110 -2.29 -6.74 -6.52
CA VAL A 110 -1.68 -6.01 -5.40
C VAL A 110 -0.27 -5.68 -5.85
N ASN A 111 -0.01 -4.41 -6.12
CA ASN A 111 1.31 -3.90 -6.48
C ASN A 111 2.20 -3.91 -5.23
N ASP A 112 2.56 -5.11 -4.77
CA ASP A 112 3.44 -5.31 -3.64
C ASP A 112 4.90 -5.04 -4.09
N PRO A 113 5.51 -3.93 -3.63
CA PRO A 113 6.88 -3.60 -3.99
C PRO A 113 7.88 -4.65 -3.52
N TYR A 114 7.58 -5.41 -2.46
CA TYR A 114 8.44 -6.50 -1.99
C TYR A 114 8.38 -7.70 -2.91
N ARG A 115 7.18 -8.09 -3.35
CA ARG A 115 7.00 -9.16 -4.35
C ARG A 115 7.72 -8.83 -5.65
N ARG A 116 7.62 -7.58 -6.13
CA ARG A 116 8.33 -7.12 -7.33
C ARG A 116 9.85 -7.18 -7.17
N ARG A 117 10.39 -6.76 -6.02
CA ARG A 117 11.83 -6.87 -5.71
C ARG A 117 12.29 -8.33 -5.66
N ARG A 118 11.50 -9.23 -5.06
CA ARG A 118 11.80 -10.66 -4.98
C ARG A 118 11.83 -11.30 -6.38
N LEU A 119 10.87 -10.98 -7.24
CA LEU A 119 10.83 -11.46 -8.63
C LEU A 119 12.01 -10.97 -9.46
N LEU A 120 12.41 -9.70 -9.29
CA LEU A 120 13.59 -9.16 -9.97
C LEU A 120 14.88 -9.85 -9.50
N ALA A 121 15.03 -10.07 -8.19
CA ALA A 121 16.17 -10.80 -7.63
C ALA A 121 16.22 -12.27 -8.10
N ALA A 122 15.07 -12.95 -8.18
CA ALA A 122 14.97 -14.29 -8.72
C ALA A 122 15.38 -14.33 -10.20
N ARG A 123 14.94 -13.36 -11.01
CA ARG A 123 15.33 -13.25 -12.43
C ARG A 123 16.83 -13.05 -12.60
N ASP A 124 17.42 -12.19 -11.80
CA ASP A 124 18.86 -11.93 -11.80
C ASP A 124 19.67 -13.18 -11.42
N PHE A 125 19.20 -13.93 -10.41
CA PHE A 125 19.84 -15.16 -9.99
C PHE A 125 19.71 -16.29 -11.02
N ARG A 126 18.56 -16.43 -11.69
CA ARG A 126 18.41 -17.39 -12.82
C ARG A 126 19.36 -17.09 -13.95
N PHE A 127 19.54 -15.80 -14.28
CA PHE A 127 20.53 -15.39 -15.28
C PHE A 127 21.94 -15.75 -14.83
N PHE A 128 22.27 -15.52 -13.55
CA PHE A 128 23.56 -15.92 -12.98
C PHE A 128 23.80 -17.43 -13.14
N LEU A 129 22.84 -18.26 -12.75
CA LEU A 129 22.93 -19.72 -12.90
C LEU A 129 23.12 -20.13 -14.35
N ARG A 130 22.26 -19.66 -15.24
CA ARG A 130 22.30 -20.03 -16.66
C ARG A 130 23.67 -19.75 -17.27
N GLU A 131 24.16 -18.53 -17.13
CA GLU A 131 25.46 -18.13 -17.71
C GLU A 131 26.64 -18.85 -17.04
N ALA A 132 26.57 -19.10 -15.72
CA ALA A 132 27.61 -19.85 -15.02
C ALA A 132 27.73 -21.28 -15.57
N TYR A 133 26.60 -21.91 -15.92
CA TYR A 133 26.53 -23.25 -16.51
C TYR A 133 26.78 -23.28 -18.03
N ASP A 134 26.38 -22.23 -18.76
CA ASP A 134 26.59 -22.06 -20.21
C ASP A 134 28.05 -21.68 -20.58
N GLY A 135 29.00 -21.81 -19.64
CA GLY A 135 30.43 -21.72 -19.91
C GLY A 135 31.13 -20.40 -19.52
N ARG A 136 30.40 -19.41 -18.97
CA ARG A 136 31.04 -18.21 -18.36
C ARG A 136 31.84 -18.57 -17.10
N GLY A 137 31.43 -19.65 -16.43
CA GLY A 137 32.03 -20.12 -15.19
C GLY A 137 31.66 -19.26 -13.98
N THR A 138 32.29 -19.54 -12.84
CA THR A 138 31.94 -18.97 -11.53
C THR A 138 32.99 -17.99 -10.99
N THR A 139 34.03 -17.66 -11.74
CA THR A 139 35.13 -16.80 -11.27
C THR A 139 34.76 -15.32 -11.31
N TRP A 140 35.20 -14.54 -10.32
CA TRP A 140 34.90 -13.09 -10.25
C TRP A 140 35.23 -12.34 -11.55
N ARG A 141 36.36 -12.66 -12.19
CA ARG A 141 36.81 -12.01 -13.43
C ARG A 141 35.82 -12.15 -14.59
N ALA A 142 35.04 -13.22 -14.63
CA ALA A 142 34.04 -13.44 -15.68
C ALA A 142 32.73 -12.67 -15.45
N TRP A 143 32.55 -12.16 -14.22
CA TRP A 143 31.34 -11.51 -13.74
C TRP A 143 31.52 -10.01 -13.48
N ASP A 144 32.76 -9.53 -13.41
CA ASP A 144 33.07 -8.12 -13.24
C ASP A 144 32.51 -7.28 -14.40
N GLY A 145 31.69 -6.27 -14.07
CA GLY A 145 31.04 -5.39 -15.04
C GLY A 145 29.84 -5.98 -15.79
N VAL A 146 29.42 -7.22 -15.52
CA VAL A 146 28.23 -7.83 -16.15
C VAL A 146 26.95 -7.12 -15.66
N VAL A 147 26.05 -6.84 -16.59
CA VAL A 147 24.74 -6.24 -16.31
C VAL A 147 23.69 -7.35 -16.20
N LEU A 148 23.02 -7.41 -15.05
CA LEU A 148 21.93 -8.34 -14.78
C LEU A 148 20.63 -7.90 -15.50
N PRO A 149 19.67 -8.82 -15.71
CA PRO A 149 18.37 -8.49 -16.30
C PRO A 149 17.62 -7.35 -15.60
N SER A 150 17.81 -7.14 -14.30
CA SER A 150 17.25 -5.99 -13.58
C SER A 150 17.88 -4.63 -13.92
N GLY A 151 18.96 -4.61 -14.71
CA GLY A 151 19.77 -3.42 -15.00
C GLY A 151 20.86 -3.14 -13.97
N ARG A 152 20.96 -3.95 -12.91
CA ARG A 152 22.02 -3.84 -11.90
C ARG A 152 23.33 -4.42 -12.42
N ARG A 153 24.46 -3.79 -12.09
CA ARG A 153 25.78 -4.39 -12.34
C ARG A 153 26.11 -5.39 -11.24
N VAL A 154 26.73 -6.51 -11.62
CA VAL A 154 27.25 -7.47 -10.64
C VAL A 154 28.39 -6.81 -9.87
N THR A 155 28.24 -6.77 -8.55
CA THR A 155 29.29 -6.29 -7.63
C THR A 155 29.94 -7.48 -6.95
N ARG A 156 31.15 -7.29 -6.43
CA ARG A 156 31.90 -8.35 -5.73
C ARG A 156 31.12 -8.96 -4.56
N PRO A 157 30.45 -8.16 -3.68
CA PRO A 157 29.62 -8.73 -2.62
C PRO A 157 28.44 -9.56 -3.13
N LEU A 158 27.81 -9.12 -4.23
CA LEU A 158 26.67 -9.84 -4.82
C LEU A 158 27.12 -11.18 -5.44
N TRP A 159 28.27 -11.19 -6.10
CA TRP A 159 28.87 -12.42 -6.63
C TRP A 159 29.26 -13.39 -5.50
N GLU A 160 29.88 -12.89 -4.42
CA GLU A 160 30.21 -13.70 -3.23
C GLU A 160 28.94 -14.33 -2.65
N GLU A 161 27.86 -13.56 -2.49
CA GLU A 161 26.56 -14.07 -2.02
C GLU A 161 26.01 -15.20 -2.91
N TYR A 162 26.05 -15.03 -4.23
CA TYR A 162 25.55 -16.05 -5.16
C TYR A 162 26.41 -17.32 -5.16
N THR A 163 27.74 -17.18 -5.07
CA THR A 163 28.63 -18.33 -4.96
C THR A 163 28.51 -19.05 -3.61
N GLU A 164 28.26 -18.33 -2.53
CA GLU A 164 28.01 -18.92 -1.21
C GLU A 164 26.69 -19.71 -1.20
N ARG A 165 25.65 -19.21 -1.89
CA ARG A 165 24.40 -19.96 -2.07
C ARG A 165 24.61 -21.27 -2.82
N LEU A 166 25.44 -21.27 -3.86
CA LEU A 166 25.81 -22.49 -4.60
C LEU A 166 26.56 -23.49 -3.73
N LEU A 167 27.48 -23.03 -2.89
CA LEU A 167 28.22 -23.86 -1.93
C LEU A 167 27.28 -24.45 -0.86
N LYS A 168 26.38 -23.63 -0.29
CA LYS A 168 25.39 -24.06 0.71
C LYS A 168 24.39 -25.08 0.15
N ALA A 169 24.01 -24.93 -1.12
CA ALA A 169 23.12 -25.86 -1.80
C ALA A 169 23.84 -27.15 -2.27
N GLY A 170 25.15 -27.27 -2.09
CA GLY A 170 25.93 -28.43 -2.55
C GLY A 170 26.09 -28.53 -4.07
N LEU A 171 25.76 -27.47 -4.81
CA LEU A 171 25.80 -27.42 -6.28
C LEU A 171 27.19 -27.05 -6.80
N ALA A 172 28.01 -26.44 -5.95
CA ALA A 172 29.40 -26.15 -6.22
C ALA A 172 30.29 -26.65 -5.09
N VAL A 173 31.51 -27.07 -5.44
CA VAL A 173 32.55 -27.44 -4.50
C VAL A 173 33.76 -26.54 -4.73
N ARG A 174 34.37 -26.13 -3.63
CA ARG A 174 35.61 -25.38 -3.62
C ARG A 174 36.66 -26.21 -2.89
N ASP A 175 37.70 -26.64 -3.61
CA ASP A 175 38.76 -27.51 -3.07
C ASP A 175 39.58 -26.83 -1.95
N TYR A 176 39.72 -25.50 -2.00
CA TYR A 176 40.39 -24.65 -0.99
C TYR A 176 39.90 -23.19 -1.10
N PRO A 177 39.99 -22.35 -0.06
CA PRO A 177 39.34 -21.03 0.00
C PRO A 177 39.60 -20.08 -1.20
N THR A 178 40.74 -20.22 -1.87
CA THR A 178 41.15 -19.42 -3.05
C THR A 178 40.94 -20.13 -4.38
N ALA A 179 40.47 -21.39 -4.38
CA ALA A 179 40.24 -22.17 -5.59
C ALA A 179 39.06 -21.61 -6.42
N PRO A 180 39.11 -21.74 -7.75
CA PRO A 180 37.92 -21.54 -8.58
C PRO A 180 36.83 -22.54 -8.15
N LEU A 181 35.58 -22.08 -8.07
CA LEU A 181 34.45 -22.97 -7.75
C LEU A 181 34.24 -23.94 -8.93
N ARG A 182 34.19 -25.24 -8.64
CA ARG A 182 33.76 -26.24 -9.62
C ARG A 182 32.28 -26.52 -9.41
N LEU A 183 31.50 -26.41 -10.47
CA LEU A 183 30.08 -26.82 -10.49
C LEU A 183 30.05 -28.35 -10.55
N VAL A 184 29.33 -28.99 -9.62
CA VAL A 184 29.32 -30.46 -9.47
C VAL A 184 28.03 -31.07 -9.97
N SER A 185 26.93 -30.32 -9.92
CA SER A 185 25.60 -30.74 -10.36
C SER A 185 25.24 -30.15 -11.72
N GLU A 186 24.23 -30.69 -12.41
CA GLU A 186 23.75 -30.13 -13.66
C GLU A 186 22.88 -28.88 -13.44
N TYR A 187 22.69 -28.08 -14.50
CA TYR A 187 21.82 -26.90 -14.46
C TYR A 187 20.39 -27.22 -14.01
N ARG A 188 19.89 -28.41 -14.37
CA ARG A 188 18.56 -28.89 -13.98
C ARG A 188 18.45 -29.10 -12.47
N ASP A 189 19.47 -29.71 -11.86
CA ASP A 189 19.53 -29.94 -10.41
C ASP A 189 19.63 -28.62 -9.65
N ALA A 190 20.36 -27.65 -10.20
CA ALA A 190 20.46 -26.30 -9.64
C ALA A 190 19.10 -25.57 -9.66
N LEU A 191 18.33 -25.70 -10.73
CA LEU A 191 16.98 -25.14 -10.80
C LEU A 191 16.02 -25.81 -9.80
N GLU A 192 16.15 -27.11 -9.60
CA GLU A 192 15.33 -27.86 -8.64
C GLU A 192 15.65 -27.47 -7.19
N ALA A 193 16.93 -27.35 -6.85
CA ALA A 193 17.39 -26.91 -5.52
C ALA A 193 16.95 -25.48 -5.17
N PHE A 194 16.77 -24.61 -6.17
CA PHE A 194 16.34 -23.22 -5.96
C PHE A 194 14.86 -22.97 -6.30
N ARG A 195 14.05 -24.02 -6.52
CA ARG A 195 12.64 -23.88 -6.95
C ARG A 195 11.78 -23.03 -6.01
N GLU A 196 12.04 -23.07 -4.70
CA GLU A 196 11.30 -22.32 -3.68
C GLU A 196 11.78 -20.87 -3.50
N LEU A 197 12.99 -20.58 -3.98
CA LEU A 197 13.64 -19.28 -3.89
C LEU A 197 13.48 -18.44 -5.17
N LEU A 198 12.98 -19.06 -6.24
CA LEU A 198 12.78 -18.53 -7.58
C LEU A 198 11.32 -18.17 -7.89
#